data_AF-E9RTL8-F1
#
_entry.id   AF-E9RTL8-F1
#
_cell.length_a   1.000
_cell.length_b   1.000
_cell.length_c   1.000
_cell.angle_alpha   90.00
_cell.angle_beta   90.00
_cell.angle_gamma   90.00
#
_symmetry.space_group_name_H-M   'P 1'
#
loop_
_entity.id
_entity.type
_entity.pdbx_description
1 polymer ?
#
loop_
_entity_poly.entity_id
_entity_poly.type
_entity_poly.pdbx_seq_one_letter_code
_entity_poly.pdbx_strand_id
1 'polypeptide(L)'
;MKKGFEKRFKNGDIVYWCHNNGRGEYLVKNGMVDEQFSDAVVIDYLAGRERRLVNGIPIDEFESQTKYKKLPKGWTYNTRLFEITYSDLTEEEVNYQIDIKNPEAIKKAYELGYLVKDCTIFHGEIEADITKEGYRIVKKYPMWQHHIDHVSIRPDKVYFTYEEAKSEVDENVKEFERQLTLTDYEWSVEHICKNLDIFKAIHNLDERDIDAYREFILGMDNVENIETRVYQGYIQWKYEDKKRWNYIEI
;
A
#
# COMPACT_ATOMS: atom_id res chain seq x y z
N MET A 1 5.78 -15.66 13.73
CA MET A 1 6.57 -14.53 14.25
C MET A 1 7.98 -14.99 14.56
N LYS A 2 9.00 -14.23 14.18
CA LYS A 2 10.37 -14.49 14.63
C LYS A 2 10.46 -14.11 16.12
N LYS A 3 11.00 -15.00 16.97
CA LYS A 3 11.25 -14.70 18.40
C LYS A 3 12.11 -13.43 18.51
N GLY A 4 11.74 -12.53 19.42
CA GLY A 4 12.49 -11.29 19.70
C GLY A 4 11.97 -10.04 18.96
N PHE A 5 10.85 -10.15 18.26
CA PHE A 5 10.24 -9.04 17.50
C PHE A 5 9.00 -8.44 18.19
N GLU A 6 8.64 -8.91 19.39
CA GLU A 6 7.35 -8.64 20.01
C GLU A 6 7.21 -7.22 20.58
N LYS A 7 8.31 -6.50 20.87
CA LYS A 7 8.32 -5.12 21.40
C LYS A 7 9.62 -4.37 21.05
N ARG A 8 9.84 -4.12 19.77
CA ARG A 8 11.07 -3.47 19.27
C ARG A 8 10.92 -1.95 19.15
N PHE A 9 9.73 -1.47 18.86
CA PHE A 9 9.44 -0.08 18.51
C PHE A 9 8.67 0.63 19.61
N LYS A 10 8.91 1.93 19.75
CA LYS A 10 8.21 2.81 20.67
C LYS A 10 7.38 3.82 19.89
N ASN A 11 6.33 4.34 20.53
CA ASN A 11 5.56 5.45 19.98
C ASN A 11 6.51 6.63 19.66
N GLY A 12 6.37 7.18 18.46
CA GLY A 12 7.18 8.29 17.97
C GLY A 12 8.50 7.88 17.29
N ASP A 13 8.80 6.59 17.18
CA ASP A 13 9.93 6.11 16.37
C ASP A 13 9.63 6.27 14.88
N ILE A 14 10.60 6.75 14.10
CA ILE A 14 10.52 6.74 12.63
C ILE A 14 11.03 5.40 12.13
N VAL A 15 10.23 4.75 11.28
CA VAL A 15 10.49 3.40 10.78
C VAL A 15 10.29 3.32 9.29
N TYR A 16 10.84 2.26 8.70
CA TYR A 16 10.83 1.97 7.27
C TYR A 16 10.31 0.57 6.99
N TRP A 17 9.70 0.38 5.82
CA TRP A 17 9.29 -0.93 5.34
C TRP A 17 9.27 -1.00 3.81
N CYS A 18 9.34 -2.23 3.30
CA CYS A 18 9.12 -2.54 1.90
C CYS A 18 7.60 -2.54 1.60
N HIS A 19 7.15 -1.62 0.76
CA HIS A 19 5.77 -1.52 0.33
C HIS A 19 5.60 -1.96 -1.13
N ASN A 20 4.58 -2.75 -1.40
CA ASN A 20 4.16 -3.11 -2.75
C ASN A 20 3.04 -2.16 -3.20
N ASN A 21 3.31 -1.35 -4.23
CA ASN A 21 2.37 -0.40 -4.82
C ASN A 21 1.40 -1.05 -5.84
N GLY A 22 1.44 -2.39 -5.94
CA GLY A 22 0.84 -3.15 -7.02
C GLY A 22 1.74 -3.15 -8.26
N ARG A 23 1.33 -3.93 -9.28
CA ARG A 23 2.01 -4.00 -10.59
C ARG A 23 3.50 -4.38 -10.54
N GLY A 24 3.94 -5.05 -9.47
CA GLY A 24 5.35 -5.43 -9.29
C GLY A 24 6.25 -4.30 -8.81
N GLU A 25 5.69 -3.14 -8.43
CA GLU A 25 6.47 -2.01 -7.92
C GLU A 25 6.67 -2.13 -6.40
N TYR A 26 7.92 -2.31 -5.99
CA TYR A 26 8.34 -2.29 -4.59
C TYR A 26 9.09 -1.00 -4.29
N LEU A 27 8.72 -0.34 -3.19
CA LEU A 27 9.34 0.91 -2.76
C LEU A 27 9.46 0.96 -1.24
N VAL A 28 10.47 1.70 -0.77
CA VAL A 28 10.62 1.95 0.67
C VAL A 28 9.65 3.05 1.06
N LYS A 29 8.77 2.76 2.03
CA LYS A 29 7.97 3.77 2.71
C LYS A 29 8.53 4.03 4.11
N ASN A 30 8.17 5.20 4.64
CA ASN A 30 8.45 5.58 6.01
C ASN A 30 7.19 6.12 6.69
N GLY A 31 7.25 6.17 8.01
CA GLY A 31 6.17 6.68 8.85
C GLY A 31 6.59 6.67 10.31
N MET A 32 5.68 7.10 11.17
CA MET A 32 5.90 7.20 12.60
C MET A 32 5.09 6.14 13.33
N VAL A 33 5.74 5.41 14.24
CA VAL A 33 5.08 4.37 15.03
C VAL A 33 4.07 5.02 15.99
N ASP A 34 2.82 4.55 15.91
CA ASP A 34 1.79 4.92 16.88
C ASP A 34 1.73 3.89 18.01
N GLU A 35 1.56 2.61 17.67
CA GLU A 35 1.50 1.53 18.66
C GLU A 35 2.12 0.24 18.12
N GLN A 36 2.70 -0.58 19.02
CA GLN A 36 3.13 -1.92 18.70
C GLN A 36 2.37 -2.97 19.54
N PHE A 37 1.73 -3.90 18.83
CA PHE A 37 1.19 -5.15 19.33
C PHE A 37 2.20 -6.30 19.11
N SER A 38 1.91 -7.49 19.66
CA SER A 38 2.81 -8.63 19.47
C SER A 38 2.98 -9.02 18.01
N ASP A 39 1.92 -8.88 17.21
CA ASP A 39 1.79 -9.35 15.83
C ASP A 39 1.77 -8.23 14.78
N ALA A 40 1.56 -6.98 15.20
CA ALA A 40 1.46 -5.82 14.31
C ALA A 40 2.10 -4.56 14.90
N VAL A 41 2.72 -3.75 14.04
CA VAL A 41 3.14 -2.38 14.32
C VAL A 41 2.21 -1.46 13.54
N VAL A 42 1.52 -0.57 14.23
CA VAL A 42 0.69 0.48 13.65
C VAL A 42 1.58 1.69 13.40
N ILE A 43 1.62 2.13 12.14
CA ILE A 43 2.47 3.20 11.68
C ILE A 43 1.58 4.24 11.01
N ASP A 44 1.63 5.47 11.51
CA ASP A 44 0.99 6.62 10.91
C ASP A 44 1.83 7.16 9.76
N TYR A 45 1.18 7.51 8.65
CA TYR A 45 1.82 8.28 7.60
C TYR A 45 2.07 9.71 8.09
N LEU A 46 3.17 10.28 7.63
CA LEU A 46 3.49 11.68 7.84
C LEU A 46 3.27 12.43 6.52
N ALA A 47 2.60 13.57 6.61
CA ALA A 47 2.31 14.44 5.48
C ALA A 47 2.70 15.88 5.80
N GLY A 48 2.90 16.70 4.77
CA GLY A 48 3.12 18.13 4.97
C GLY A 48 1.92 18.77 5.65
N ARG A 49 2.15 19.76 6.53
CA ARG A 49 1.07 20.46 7.22
C ARG A 49 0.03 21.00 6.24
N GLU A 50 -1.22 21.02 6.69
CA GLU A 50 -2.31 21.58 5.92
C GLU A 50 -2.11 23.10 5.73
N ARG A 51 -2.37 23.56 4.51
CA ARG A 51 -2.13 24.96 4.08
C ARG A 51 -3.31 25.54 3.32
N ARG A 52 -4.29 24.73 2.94
CA ARG A 52 -5.45 25.17 2.16
C ARG A 52 -6.26 26.18 2.96
N LEU A 53 -6.57 27.30 2.30
CA LEU A 53 -7.42 28.36 2.79
C LEU A 53 -8.67 28.43 1.92
N VAL A 54 -9.85 28.33 2.53
CA VAL A 54 -11.14 28.48 1.86
C VAL A 54 -11.62 29.91 2.06
N ASN A 55 -11.58 30.72 0.99
CA ASN A 55 -11.81 32.17 1.03
C ASN A 55 -10.97 32.88 2.11
N GLY A 56 -9.71 32.47 2.28
CA GLY A 56 -8.79 33.01 3.27
C GLY A 56 -8.89 32.41 4.68
N ILE A 57 -9.83 31.50 4.93
CA ILE A 57 -9.98 30.81 6.23
C ILE A 57 -9.26 29.45 6.18
N PRO A 58 -8.38 29.10 7.14
CA PRO A 58 -7.76 27.77 7.20
C PRO A 58 -8.80 26.65 7.12
N ILE A 59 -8.51 25.62 6.32
CA ILE A 59 -9.48 24.54 6.10
C ILE A 59 -9.85 23.83 7.40
N ASP A 60 -8.94 23.73 8.38
CA ASP A 60 -9.22 23.11 9.68
C ASP A 60 -10.26 23.91 10.48
N GLU A 61 -10.22 25.24 10.37
CA GLU A 61 -11.18 26.16 11.01
C GLU A 61 -12.46 26.35 10.20
N PHE A 62 -12.43 26.02 8.90
CA PHE A 62 -13.57 26.22 8.02
C PHE A 62 -14.71 25.25 8.35
N GLU A 63 -15.87 25.79 8.74
CA GLU A 63 -17.09 25.01 8.90
C GLU A 63 -18.00 25.13 7.67
N SER A 64 -18.70 24.02 7.34
CA SER A 64 -19.70 23.99 6.26
C SER A 64 -20.77 25.06 6.50
N GLN A 65 -21.01 25.88 5.48
CA GLN A 65 -22.01 26.94 5.56
C GLN A 65 -23.41 26.33 5.65
N THR A 66 -24.20 26.76 6.64
CA THR A 66 -25.58 26.28 6.83
C THR A 66 -26.58 27.04 5.97
N LYS A 67 -26.36 28.35 5.77
CA LYS A 67 -27.27 29.24 5.05
C LYS A 67 -26.94 29.32 3.55
N TYR A 68 -27.96 29.17 2.71
CA TYR A 68 -27.85 29.43 1.28
C TYR A 68 -27.66 30.92 0.98
N LYS A 69 -26.69 31.22 0.13
CA LYS A 69 -26.41 32.52 -0.45
C LYS A 69 -27.01 32.58 -1.84
N LYS A 70 -27.45 33.77 -2.25
CA LYS A 70 -27.97 33.99 -3.59
C LYS A 70 -26.85 33.85 -4.62
N LEU A 71 -27.12 33.15 -5.73
CA LEU A 71 -26.18 33.07 -6.85
C LEU A 71 -25.91 34.46 -7.46
N PRO A 72 -24.67 34.74 -7.90
CA PRO A 72 -24.34 35.98 -8.60
C PRO A 72 -25.20 36.21 -9.85
N LYS A 73 -25.43 37.47 -10.21
CA LYS A 73 -26.18 37.81 -11.44
C LYS A 73 -25.38 37.34 -12.66
N GLY A 74 -26.03 36.60 -13.56
CA GLY A 74 -25.36 36.02 -14.74
C GLY A 74 -24.50 34.80 -14.43
N TRP A 75 -24.73 34.15 -13.28
CA TRP A 75 -24.04 32.92 -12.91
C TRP A 75 -24.15 31.86 -14.01
N THR A 76 -23.04 31.17 -14.25
CA THR A 76 -22.92 29.97 -15.09
C THR A 76 -22.19 28.89 -14.30
N TYR A 77 -22.21 27.64 -14.77
CA TYR A 77 -21.47 26.55 -14.14
C TYR A 77 -19.95 26.80 -14.03
N ASN A 78 -19.40 27.72 -14.83
CA ASN A 78 -17.99 28.11 -14.79
C ASN A 78 -17.71 29.28 -13.82
N THR A 79 -18.73 29.86 -13.21
CA THR A 79 -18.57 30.97 -12.27
C THR A 79 -17.98 30.45 -10.97
N ARG A 80 -16.78 30.94 -10.61
CA ARG A 80 -16.10 30.61 -9.36
C ARG A 80 -16.87 31.17 -8.15
N LEU A 81 -17.41 30.26 -7.32
CA LEU A 81 -18.24 30.62 -6.15
C LEU A 81 -17.44 30.72 -4.84
N PHE A 82 -16.22 30.17 -4.82
CA PHE A 82 -15.28 30.22 -3.72
C PHE A 82 -13.86 30.09 -4.26
N GLU A 83 -12.90 30.49 -3.44
CA GLU A 83 -11.49 30.40 -3.76
C GLU A 83 -10.79 29.50 -2.75
N ILE A 84 -9.99 28.57 -3.26
CA ILE A 84 -8.99 27.84 -2.47
C ILE A 84 -7.66 28.50 -2.78
N THR A 85 -7.04 29.08 -1.77
CA THR A 85 -5.64 29.53 -1.79
C THR A 85 -4.81 28.69 -0.82
N TYR A 86 -3.52 28.99 -0.70
CA TYR A 86 -2.61 28.31 0.21
C TYR A 86 -1.89 29.36 1.06
N SER A 87 -1.74 29.10 2.36
CA SER A 87 -0.89 29.92 3.21
C SER A 87 0.56 29.84 2.72
N ASP A 88 1.32 30.93 2.79
CA ASP A 88 2.74 30.89 2.41
C ASP A 88 3.53 29.93 3.32
N LEU A 89 4.59 29.34 2.75
CA LEU A 89 5.62 28.67 3.53
C LEU A 89 6.56 29.72 4.11
N THR A 90 7.13 29.45 5.27
CA THR A 90 8.23 30.27 5.78
C THR A 90 9.47 30.06 4.92
N GLU A 91 10.39 31.03 4.90
CA GLU A 91 11.67 30.87 4.18
C GLU A 91 12.46 29.66 4.70
N GLU A 92 12.33 29.34 5.99
CA GLU A 92 12.93 28.16 6.60
C GLU A 92 12.32 26.87 6.04
N GLU A 93 10.99 26.77 5.94
CA GLU A 93 10.28 25.62 5.37
C GLU A 93 10.64 25.37 3.91
N VAL A 94 10.74 26.44 3.11
CA VAL A 94 11.09 26.34 1.68
C VAL A 94 12.51 25.77 1.50
N ASN A 95 13.43 26.16 2.38
CA ASN A 95 14.82 25.73 2.31
C ASN A 95 15.08 24.40 3.06
N TYR A 96 14.09 23.89 3.80
CA TYR A 96 14.22 22.66 4.57
C TYR A 96 14.08 21.44 3.65
N GLN A 97 15.22 20.86 3.25
CA GLN A 97 15.23 19.59 2.53
C GLN A 97 15.13 18.42 3.51
N ILE A 98 13.99 17.73 3.49
CA ILE A 98 13.78 16.50 4.27
C ILE A 98 14.46 15.35 3.53
N ASP A 99 15.57 14.85 4.07
CA ASP A 99 16.13 13.58 3.63
C ASP A 99 15.28 12.42 4.16
N ILE A 100 14.48 11.83 3.27
CA ILE A 100 13.58 10.72 3.58
C ILE A 100 14.32 9.45 4.01
N LYS A 101 15.64 9.38 3.87
CA LYS A 101 16.44 8.23 4.33
C LYS A 101 16.91 8.39 5.77
N ASN A 102 16.87 9.61 6.30
CA ASN A 102 17.34 9.94 7.63
C ASN A 102 16.17 10.05 8.63
N PRO A 103 16.00 9.08 9.54
CA PRO A 103 14.90 9.11 10.51
C PRO A 103 14.96 10.33 11.45
N GLU A 104 16.16 10.83 11.79
CA GLU A 104 16.31 12.01 12.64
C GLU A 104 15.84 13.28 11.92
N ALA A 105 16.09 13.39 10.62
CA ALA A 105 15.63 14.52 9.81
C ALA A 105 14.10 14.54 9.70
N ILE A 106 13.47 13.38 9.48
CA ILE A 106 12.01 13.23 9.46
C ILE A 106 11.42 13.60 10.83
N LYS A 107 12.01 13.07 11.92
CA LYS A 107 11.56 13.36 13.28
C LYS A 107 11.67 14.85 13.61
N LYS A 108 12.78 15.49 13.23
CA LYS A 108 12.97 16.94 13.42
C LYS A 108 11.96 17.75 12.61
N ALA A 109 11.64 17.35 11.37
CA ALA A 109 10.61 18.00 10.57
C ALA A 109 9.21 17.89 11.21
N TYR A 110 8.92 16.76 11.86
CA TYR A 110 7.70 16.57 12.64
C TYR A 110 7.67 17.45 13.90
N GLU A 111 8.77 17.50 14.66
CA GLU A 111 8.88 18.35 15.86
C GLU A 111 8.76 19.85 15.55
N LEU A 112 9.24 20.28 14.37
CA LEU A 112 9.09 21.66 13.87
C LEU A 112 7.67 21.95 13.33
N GLY A 113 6.82 20.94 13.19
CA GLY A 113 5.46 21.07 12.66
C GLY A 113 5.38 21.19 11.13
N TYR A 114 6.47 20.93 10.41
CA TYR A 114 6.48 20.91 8.94
C TYR A 114 5.80 19.64 8.42
N LEU A 115 6.02 18.54 9.13
CA LEU A 115 5.28 17.30 8.97
C LEU A 115 4.27 17.14 10.11
N VAL A 116 3.09 16.62 9.78
CA VAL A 116 2.04 16.24 10.73
C VAL A 116 1.61 14.82 10.45
N LYS A 117 0.92 14.19 11.42
CA LYS A 117 0.28 12.90 11.17
C LYS A 117 -0.79 13.09 10.10
N ASP A 118 -0.81 12.21 9.11
CA ASP A 118 -1.69 12.34 7.97
C ASP A 118 -3.19 12.24 8.35
N CYS A 119 -3.49 11.55 9.46
CA CYS A 119 -4.83 11.45 10.04
C CYS A 119 -5.39 12.79 10.55
N THR A 120 -4.53 13.80 10.77
CA THR A 120 -4.98 15.13 11.20
C THR A 120 -5.37 16.02 10.03
N ILE A 121 -5.12 15.60 8.78
CA ILE A 121 -5.37 16.38 7.58
C ILE A 121 -6.76 16.04 7.01
N PHE A 122 -7.53 17.07 6.65
CA PHE A 122 -8.80 16.88 5.97
C PHE A 122 -8.61 16.50 4.50
N HIS A 123 -8.68 15.21 4.16
CA HIS A 123 -8.52 14.74 2.77
C HIS A 123 -9.76 14.88 1.87
N GLY A 124 -10.85 15.44 2.39
CA GLY A 124 -12.07 15.64 1.60
C GLY A 124 -11.99 16.83 0.64
N GLU A 125 -13.11 17.12 0.00
CA GLU A 125 -13.28 18.18 -0.97
C GLU A 125 -14.13 19.33 -0.41
N ILE A 126 -13.85 20.53 -0.91
CA ILE A 126 -14.70 21.71 -0.68
C ILE A 126 -15.55 21.91 -1.91
N GLU A 127 -16.86 21.87 -1.74
CA GLU A 127 -17.82 22.00 -2.84
C GLU A 127 -18.77 23.17 -2.63
N ALA A 128 -19.21 23.77 -3.73
CA ALA A 128 -20.38 24.62 -3.74
C ALA A 128 -21.63 23.75 -3.97
N ASP A 129 -22.41 23.55 -2.91
CA ASP A 129 -23.69 22.87 -2.97
C ASP A 129 -24.76 23.85 -3.47
N ILE A 130 -25.18 23.67 -4.73
CA ILE A 130 -26.10 24.57 -5.44
C ILE A 130 -27.48 23.90 -5.53
N THR A 131 -28.50 24.61 -5.06
CA THR A 131 -29.90 24.17 -5.10
C THR A 131 -30.79 25.30 -5.64
N LYS A 132 -32.10 25.04 -5.70
CA LYS A 132 -33.10 26.06 -6.06
C LYS A 132 -33.11 27.27 -5.10
N GLU A 133 -32.58 27.11 -3.88
CA GLU A 133 -32.56 28.15 -2.84
C GLU A 133 -31.31 29.04 -2.91
N GLY A 134 -30.32 28.68 -3.73
CA GLY A 134 -29.05 29.37 -3.85
C GLY A 134 -27.87 28.39 -3.77
N TYR A 135 -26.74 28.85 -3.22
CA TYR A 135 -25.55 28.02 -3.02
C TYR A 135 -25.00 28.15 -1.61
N ARG A 136 -24.29 27.12 -1.14
CA ARG A 136 -23.51 27.15 0.10
C ARG A 136 -22.20 26.41 -0.11
N ILE A 137 -21.16 26.76 0.65
CA ILE A 137 -19.86 26.09 0.57
C ILE A 137 -19.80 25.05 1.70
N VAL A 138 -19.55 23.80 1.35
CA VAL A 138 -19.55 22.67 2.27
C VAL A 138 -18.27 21.85 2.17
N LYS A 139 -17.82 21.31 3.30
CA LYS A 139 -16.89 20.18 3.36
C LYS A 139 -17.66 18.92 3.01
N LYS A 140 -17.17 18.15 2.03
CA LYS A 140 -17.67 16.82 1.71
C LYS A 140 -16.53 15.83 1.70
N TYR A 141 -16.87 14.60 2.07
CA TYR A 141 -15.99 13.46 1.90
C TYR A 141 -16.66 12.52 0.90
N PRO A 142 -16.25 12.56 -0.38
CA PRO A 142 -16.85 11.71 -1.40
C PRO A 142 -16.74 10.24 -1.02
N MET A 143 -17.81 9.47 -1.23
CA MET A 143 -17.85 8.06 -0.82
C MET A 143 -16.76 7.21 -1.50
N TRP A 144 -16.39 7.54 -2.73
CA TRP A 144 -15.36 6.84 -3.50
C TRP A 144 -13.94 7.26 -3.14
N GLN A 145 -13.78 8.37 -2.40
CA GLN A 145 -12.47 8.88 -2.02
C GLN A 145 -12.07 8.20 -0.71
N HIS A 146 -11.38 7.08 -0.83
CA HIS A 146 -10.77 6.41 0.32
C HIS A 146 -9.34 6.92 0.50
N HIS A 147 -9.06 7.47 1.67
CA HIS A 147 -7.72 7.87 2.06
C HIS A 147 -7.23 6.97 3.18
N ILE A 148 -5.98 6.50 3.06
CA ILE A 148 -5.34 5.64 4.05
C ILE A 148 -4.27 6.49 4.75
N ASP A 149 -4.47 6.75 6.04
CA ASP A 149 -3.62 7.59 6.88
C ASP A 149 -2.67 6.80 7.80
N HIS A 150 -2.91 5.50 7.97
CA HIS A 150 -2.05 4.59 8.74
C HIS A 150 -1.98 3.20 8.11
N VAL A 151 -1.00 2.40 8.53
CA VAL A 151 -0.82 1.02 8.08
C VAL A 151 -0.42 0.12 9.24
N SER A 152 -0.88 -1.13 9.21
CA SER A 152 -0.45 -2.17 10.14
C SER A 152 0.49 -3.14 9.44
N ILE A 153 1.71 -3.29 9.98
CA ILE A 153 2.76 -4.11 9.38
C ILE A 153 3.26 -5.12 10.40
N ARG A 154 3.59 -6.33 9.95
CA ARG A 154 4.22 -7.32 10.82
C ARG A 154 5.56 -6.80 11.37
N PRO A 155 5.85 -6.95 12.68
CA PRO A 155 7.08 -6.43 13.29
C PRO A 155 8.39 -6.91 12.64
N ASP A 156 8.39 -8.10 12.02
CA ASP A 156 9.56 -8.65 11.31
C ASP A 156 9.82 -8.03 9.93
N LYS A 157 8.92 -7.16 9.46
CA LYS A 157 9.00 -6.43 8.18
C LYS A 157 9.10 -4.92 8.35
N VAL A 158 9.40 -4.49 9.57
CA VAL A 158 9.63 -3.09 9.93
C VAL A 158 11.07 -2.92 10.37
N TYR A 159 11.69 -1.83 9.91
CA TYR A 159 13.12 -1.56 10.04
C TYR A 159 13.36 -0.15 10.59
N PHE A 160 14.49 0.04 11.27
CA PHE A 160 14.88 1.36 11.79
C PHE A 160 15.60 2.20 10.74
N THR A 161 16.19 1.56 9.73
CA THR A 161 16.97 2.23 8.70
C THR A 161 16.36 2.05 7.32
N TYR A 162 16.55 3.06 6.46
CA TYR A 162 16.15 3.00 5.07
C TYR A 162 16.85 1.85 4.33
N GLU A 163 18.14 1.62 4.60
CA GLU A 163 18.94 0.63 3.88
C GLU A 163 18.49 -0.81 4.16
N GLU A 164 18.06 -1.12 5.38
CA GLU A 164 17.47 -2.44 5.69
C GLU A 164 16.19 -2.69 4.88
N ALA A 165 15.29 -1.70 4.82
CA ALA A 165 14.07 -1.81 4.03
C ALA A 165 14.37 -1.84 2.52
N LYS A 166 15.40 -1.10 2.08
CA LYS A 166 15.86 -1.08 0.69
C LYS A 166 16.44 -2.42 0.26
N SER A 167 17.16 -3.11 1.14
CA SER A 167 17.65 -4.47 0.89
C SER A 167 16.50 -5.43 0.58
N GLU A 168 15.38 -5.35 1.31
CA GLU A 168 14.21 -6.18 1.00
C GLU A 168 13.56 -5.79 -0.34
N VAL A 169 13.50 -4.49 -0.66
CA VAL A 169 13.05 -4.05 -2.01
C VAL A 169 13.95 -4.63 -3.10
N ASP A 170 15.27 -4.57 -2.92
CA ASP A 170 16.24 -5.08 -3.88
C ASP A 170 16.19 -6.60 -4.02
N GLU A 171 15.91 -7.33 -2.95
CA GLU A 171 15.66 -8.78 -3.00
C GLU A 171 14.43 -9.12 -3.85
N ASN A 172 13.33 -8.37 -3.69
CA ASN A 172 12.14 -8.56 -4.51
C ASN A 172 12.39 -8.23 -5.99
N VAL A 173 13.15 -7.16 -6.27
CA VAL A 173 13.53 -6.80 -7.65
C VAL A 173 14.45 -7.85 -8.27
N LYS A 174 15.45 -8.34 -7.53
CA LYS A 174 16.34 -9.42 -7.98
C LYS A 174 15.59 -10.71 -8.27
N GLU A 175 14.54 -11.01 -7.50
CA GLU A 175 13.70 -12.17 -7.79
C GLU A 175 12.98 -12.00 -9.13
N PHE A 176 12.49 -10.80 -9.47
CA PHE A 176 11.97 -10.56 -10.82
C PHE A 176 13.02 -10.70 -11.90
N GLU A 177 14.22 -10.14 -11.69
CA GLU A 177 15.33 -10.30 -12.62
C GLU A 177 15.70 -11.77 -12.83
N ARG A 178 15.69 -12.59 -11.77
CA ARG A 178 15.90 -14.04 -11.86
C ARG A 178 14.80 -14.69 -12.68
N GLN A 179 13.54 -14.38 -12.41
CA GLN A 179 12.40 -14.95 -13.14
C GLN A 179 12.45 -14.62 -14.64
N LEU A 180 12.92 -13.42 -15.01
CA LEU A 180 13.11 -13.02 -16.40
C LEU A 180 14.19 -13.83 -17.13
N THR A 181 15.11 -14.47 -16.41
CA THR A 181 16.14 -15.33 -17.02
C THR A 181 15.71 -16.77 -17.24
N LEU A 182 14.58 -17.18 -16.66
CA LEU A 182 14.08 -18.54 -16.78
C LEU A 182 13.51 -18.76 -18.19
N THR A 183 13.74 -19.96 -18.71
CA THR A 183 13.00 -20.45 -19.88
C THR A 183 11.54 -20.76 -19.51
N ASP A 184 10.65 -20.82 -20.51
CA ASP A 184 9.24 -21.19 -20.29
C ASP A 184 9.10 -22.55 -19.59
N TYR A 185 9.99 -23.49 -19.90
CA TYR A 185 10.06 -24.78 -19.23
C TYR A 185 10.46 -24.64 -17.75
N GLU A 186 11.56 -23.95 -17.45
CA GLU A 186 12.02 -23.77 -16.06
C GLU A 186 10.98 -23.02 -15.22
N TRP A 187 10.36 -21.99 -15.79
CA TRP A 187 9.27 -21.24 -15.15
C TRP A 187 8.08 -22.14 -14.81
N SER A 188 7.64 -22.98 -15.75
CA SER A 188 6.55 -23.93 -15.51
C SER A 188 6.90 -24.94 -14.42
N VAL A 189 8.12 -25.50 -14.45
CA VAL A 189 8.60 -26.44 -13.42
C VAL A 189 8.59 -25.80 -12.03
N GLU A 190 9.06 -24.55 -11.89
CA GLU A 190 9.02 -23.83 -10.60
C GLU A 190 7.58 -23.63 -10.10
N HIS A 191 6.66 -23.26 -11.00
CA HIS A 191 5.25 -23.09 -10.67
C HIS A 191 4.57 -24.41 -10.25
N ILE A 192 4.88 -25.50 -10.95
CA ILE A 192 4.41 -26.85 -10.61
C ILE A 192 4.91 -27.24 -9.23
N CYS A 193 6.21 -27.12 -8.98
CA CYS A 193 6.81 -27.44 -7.69
C CYS A 193 6.19 -26.61 -6.56
N LYS A 194 5.95 -25.32 -6.77
CA LYS A 194 5.31 -24.45 -5.78
C LYS A 194 3.91 -24.93 -5.40
N ASN A 195 3.11 -25.37 -6.37
CA ASN A 195 1.79 -25.92 -6.11
C ASN A 195 1.86 -27.28 -5.40
N LEU A 196 2.85 -28.11 -5.73
CA LEU A 196 3.12 -29.37 -5.05
C LEU A 196 3.55 -29.14 -3.59
N ASP A 197 4.37 -28.14 -3.31
CA ASP A 197 4.76 -27.80 -1.93
C ASP A 197 3.56 -27.36 -1.08
N ILE A 198 2.65 -26.59 -1.68
CA ILE A 198 1.37 -26.22 -1.04
C ILE A 198 0.53 -27.47 -0.77
N PHE A 199 0.42 -28.36 -1.76
CA PHE A 199 -0.34 -29.60 -1.64
C PHE A 199 0.24 -30.52 -0.54
N LYS A 200 1.57 -30.70 -0.53
CA LYS A 200 2.31 -31.43 0.51
C LYS A 200 2.03 -30.87 1.89
N ALA A 201 2.06 -29.56 2.06
CA ALA A 201 1.79 -28.91 3.34
C ALA A 201 0.34 -29.10 3.83
N ILE A 202 -0.64 -29.09 2.92
CA ILE A 202 -2.07 -29.27 3.26
C ILE A 202 -2.35 -30.70 3.72
N HIS A 203 -1.71 -31.69 3.10
CA HIS A 203 -1.97 -33.12 3.37
C HIS A 203 -0.93 -33.78 4.27
N ASN A 204 0.10 -33.03 4.69
CA ASN A 204 1.22 -33.54 5.47
C ASN A 204 1.87 -34.79 4.84
N LEU A 205 2.06 -34.74 3.52
CA LEU A 205 2.66 -35.82 2.73
C LEU A 205 4.18 -35.89 2.96
N ASP A 206 4.74 -37.09 2.80
CA ASP A 206 6.19 -37.27 2.83
C ASP A 206 6.84 -36.89 1.49
N GLU A 207 8.17 -36.92 1.43
CA GLU A 207 8.91 -36.57 0.21
C GLU A 207 8.65 -37.57 -0.92
N ARG A 208 8.46 -38.85 -0.60
CA ARG A 208 8.28 -39.90 -1.61
C ARG A 208 6.94 -39.77 -2.30
N ASP A 209 5.90 -39.48 -1.52
CA ASP A 209 4.55 -39.28 -2.04
C ASP A 209 4.54 -38.08 -3.00
N ILE A 210 5.11 -36.94 -2.61
CA ILE A 210 5.12 -35.75 -3.47
C ILE A 210 6.03 -35.90 -4.70
N ASP A 211 7.13 -36.66 -4.58
CA ASP A 211 8.00 -36.98 -5.70
C ASP A 211 7.26 -37.79 -6.77
N ALA A 212 6.35 -38.69 -6.39
CA ALA A 212 5.54 -39.42 -7.36
C ALA A 212 4.62 -38.49 -8.18
N TYR A 213 3.99 -37.49 -7.53
CA TYR A 213 3.22 -36.46 -8.25
C TYR A 213 4.11 -35.61 -9.16
N ARG A 214 5.32 -35.25 -8.69
CA ARG A 214 6.30 -34.47 -9.47
C ARG A 214 6.74 -35.25 -10.71
N GLU A 215 7.14 -36.51 -10.55
CA GLU A 215 7.55 -37.39 -11.65
C GLU A 215 6.42 -37.59 -12.65
N PHE A 216 5.18 -37.77 -12.19
CA PHE A 216 4.02 -37.89 -13.07
C PHE A 216 3.83 -36.66 -13.96
N ILE A 217 3.85 -35.45 -13.37
CA ILE A 217 3.61 -34.20 -14.12
C ILE A 217 4.81 -33.87 -15.03
N LEU A 218 6.04 -34.04 -14.54
CA LEU A 218 7.24 -33.73 -15.30
C LEU A 218 7.56 -34.78 -16.39
N GLY A 219 6.96 -35.97 -16.31
CA GLY A 219 7.03 -36.99 -17.35
C GLY A 219 6.09 -36.75 -18.53
N MET A 220 5.27 -35.69 -18.49
CA MET A 220 4.34 -35.34 -19.56
C MET A 220 5.00 -34.53 -20.67
N ASP A 221 4.45 -34.60 -21.89
CA ASP A 221 4.92 -33.78 -23.02
C ASP A 221 4.54 -32.30 -22.84
N ASN A 222 5.41 -31.39 -23.30
CA ASN A 222 5.21 -29.92 -23.29
C ASN A 222 4.89 -29.36 -21.89
N VAL A 223 5.75 -29.66 -20.91
CA VAL A 223 5.60 -29.24 -19.51
C VAL A 223 5.45 -27.72 -19.38
N GLU A 224 6.11 -26.95 -20.24
CA GLU A 224 6.00 -25.49 -20.31
C GLU A 224 4.55 -24.99 -20.48
N ASN A 225 3.67 -25.82 -21.04
CA ASN A 225 2.25 -25.51 -21.28
C ASN A 225 1.32 -26.10 -20.21
N ILE A 226 1.85 -26.71 -19.15
CA ILE A 226 1.06 -27.33 -18.07
C ILE A 226 0.78 -26.30 -16.97
N GLU A 227 -0.50 -26.07 -16.67
CA GLU A 227 -0.93 -25.35 -15.48
C GLU A 227 -1.29 -26.34 -14.36
N THR A 228 -0.85 -26.05 -13.14
CA THR A 228 -1.25 -26.79 -11.94
C THR A 228 -1.94 -25.88 -10.94
N ARG A 229 -2.76 -26.47 -10.07
CA ARG A 229 -3.36 -25.77 -8.91
C ARG A 229 -3.77 -26.75 -7.83
N VAL A 230 -3.86 -26.24 -6.60
CA VAL A 230 -4.56 -26.93 -5.52
C VAL A 230 -6.01 -26.43 -5.46
N TYR A 231 -6.97 -27.32 -5.68
CA TYR A 231 -8.40 -26.98 -5.64
C TYR A 231 -9.21 -28.07 -4.93
N GLN A 232 -10.04 -27.66 -3.98
CA GLN A 232 -10.85 -28.57 -3.14
C GLN A 232 -10.02 -29.68 -2.47
N GLY A 233 -8.77 -29.37 -2.09
CA GLY A 233 -7.87 -30.34 -1.47
C GLY A 233 -7.25 -31.33 -2.44
N TYR A 234 -7.34 -31.14 -3.76
CA TYR A 234 -6.66 -31.99 -4.75
C TYR A 234 -5.66 -31.18 -5.56
N ILE A 235 -4.55 -31.81 -5.93
CA ILE A 235 -3.70 -31.32 -7.01
C ILE A 235 -4.38 -31.60 -8.35
N GLN A 236 -4.50 -30.58 -9.17
CA GLN A 236 -5.09 -30.67 -10.51
C GLN A 236 -4.11 -30.12 -11.54
N TRP A 237 -4.22 -30.62 -12.77
CA TRP A 237 -3.43 -30.15 -13.90
C TRP A 237 -4.29 -29.98 -15.17
N LYS A 238 -3.83 -29.15 -16.10
CA LYS A 238 -4.33 -29.06 -17.48
C LYS A 238 -3.24 -28.51 -18.38
N TYR A 239 -3.39 -28.64 -19.69
CA TYR A 239 -2.68 -27.77 -20.63
C TYR A 239 -3.36 -26.40 -20.70
N GLU A 240 -2.59 -25.33 -20.90
CA GLU A 240 -3.08 -23.95 -20.93
C GLU A 240 -4.21 -23.74 -21.94
N ASP A 241 -4.12 -24.39 -23.10
CA ASP A 241 -5.10 -24.34 -24.18
C ASP A 241 -6.40 -25.12 -23.89
N LYS A 242 -6.41 -25.92 -22.82
CA LYS A 242 -7.58 -26.70 -22.40
C LYS A 242 -8.36 -26.00 -21.29
N LYS A 243 -9.66 -26.30 -21.24
CA LYS A 243 -10.57 -25.79 -20.21
C LYS A 243 -10.74 -26.74 -19.03
N ARG A 244 -10.54 -28.05 -19.25
CA ARG A 244 -10.80 -29.09 -18.26
C ARG A 244 -9.59 -29.31 -17.37
N TRP A 245 -9.81 -29.25 -16.06
CA TRP A 245 -8.85 -29.67 -15.05
C TRP A 245 -8.96 -31.17 -14.80
N ASN A 246 -7.82 -31.84 -14.75
CA ASN A 246 -7.70 -33.26 -14.48
C ASN A 246 -7.16 -33.47 -13.07
N TYR A 247 -7.59 -34.55 -12.43
CA TYR A 247 -7.10 -34.99 -11.13
C TYR A 247 -5.98 -36.00 -11.33
N ILE A 248 -5.12 -36.12 -10.34
CA ILE A 248 -4.06 -37.13 -10.27
C ILE A 248 -4.44 -38.13 -9.18
N GLU A 249 -4.37 -39.41 -9.51
CA GLU A 249 -4.58 -40.52 -8.58
C GLU A 249 -3.33 -41.42 -8.67
N ILE A 250 -2.53 -41.42 -7.60
CA ILE A 250 -1.27 -42.18 -7.45
C ILE A 250 -1.29 -42.85 -6.07
#